data_AF-M8AY29-F1
#
_entry.id   AF-M8AY29-F1
#
_cell.length_a   1.000
_cell.length_b   1.000
_cell.length_c   1.000
_cell.angle_alpha   90.00
_cell.angle_beta   90.00
_cell.angle_gamma   90.00
#
_symmetry.space_group_name_H-M   'P 1'
#
loop_
_entity.id
_entity.type
_entity.pdbx_description
1 polymer ?
#
loop_
_entity_poly.entity_id
_entity_poly.type
_entity_poly.pdbx_seq_one_letter_code
_entity_poly.pdbx_strand_id
1 'polypeptide(L)'
;MAVLGAGPPVDINNPHIQWLGRWAVEEHVRLVQDRIKFNKVVRTESDDESELGVLLHLFIDATNGDGKDAKYKAVADQIRGIYKPGLLEFKPAN
;
A
#
# COMPACT_ATOMS: atom_id res chain seq x y z
N MET A 1 29.71 1.34 -4.27
CA MET A 1 28.42 1.47 -4.96
C MET A 1 27.34 1.57 -3.89
N ALA A 2 26.93 2.79 -3.53
CA ALA A 2 25.83 2.99 -2.59
C ALA A 2 24.53 3.06 -3.40
N VAL A 3 23.59 2.15 -3.14
CA VAL A 3 22.26 2.23 -3.71
C VAL A 3 21.52 3.30 -2.92
N LEU A 4 21.50 4.54 -3.44
CA LEU A 4 20.65 5.61 -2.93
C LEU A 4 19.23 5.30 -3.43
N GLY A 5 18.29 5.03 -2.53
CA GLY A 5 16.87 4.95 -2.88
C GLY A 5 16.03 3.86 -2.20
N ALA A 6 16.57 3.09 -1.25
CA ALA A 6 15.74 2.21 -0.44
C ALA A 6 15.85 2.68 1.01
N GLY A 7 14.75 3.20 1.57
CA GLY A 7 14.64 3.39 3.01
C GLY A 7 14.85 2.07 3.78
N PRO A 8 14.84 2.09 5.12
CA PRO A 8 15.11 0.92 5.92
C PRO A 8 14.19 -0.25 5.49
N PRO A 9 14.69 -1.49 5.42
CA PRO A 9 13.89 -2.63 4.97
C PRO A 9 12.66 -2.77 5.87
N VAL A 10 11.49 -2.57 5.29
CA VAL A 10 10.21 -2.75 5.97
C VAL A 10 9.82 -4.23 5.86
N ASP A 11 9.54 -4.86 7.00
CA ASP A 11 9.09 -6.26 7.03
C ASP A 11 7.67 -6.37 6.45
N ILE A 12 7.55 -7.03 5.29
CA ILE A 12 6.27 -7.31 4.63
C ILE A 12 5.37 -8.22 5.48
N ASN A 13 5.93 -9.02 6.38
CA ASN A 13 5.15 -9.88 7.28
C ASN A 13 4.67 -9.14 8.53
N ASN A 14 5.05 -7.87 8.69
CA ASN A 14 4.53 -7.05 9.77
C ASN A 14 3.00 -6.97 9.67
N PRO A 15 2.25 -7.38 10.71
CA PRO A 15 0.79 -7.34 10.71
C PRO A 15 0.22 -5.96 10.37
N HIS A 16 0.93 -4.89 10.73
CA HIS A 16 0.55 -3.52 10.42
C HIS A 16 0.63 -3.20 8.92
N ILE A 17 1.65 -3.71 8.23
CA ILE A 17 1.81 -3.53 6.78
C ILE A 17 0.74 -4.29 6.01
N GLN A 18 0.43 -5.53 6.44
CA GLN A 18 -0.67 -6.31 5.86
C GLN A 18 -2.02 -5.63 6.10
N TRP A 19 -2.25 -5.10 7.30
CA TRP A 19 -3.44 -4.31 7.61
C TRP A 19 -3.56 -3.06 6.73
N LEU A 20 -2.46 -2.32 6.54
CA LEU A 20 -2.46 -1.10 5.73
C LEU A 20 -2.76 -1.40 4.26
N GLY A 21 -2.22 -2.48 3.71
CA GLY A 21 -2.54 -2.95 2.36
C GLY A 21 -4.01 -3.34 2.21
N ARG A 22 -4.58 -4.04 3.21
CA ARG A 22 -6.00 -4.38 3.23
C ARG A 22 -6.88 -3.14 3.26
N TRP A 23 -6.56 -2.21 4.16
CA TRP A 23 -7.27 -0.95 4.30
C TRP A 23 -7.25 -0.14 2.99
N ALA A 24 -6.11 -0.09 2.29
CA ALA A 24 -6.00 0.61 1.01
C ALA A 24 -6.95 0.03 -0.06
N VAL A 25 -7.09 -1.29 -0.14
CA VAL A 25 -8.06 -1.94 -1.05
C VAL A 25 -9.49 -1.62 -0.63
N GLU A 26 -9.81 -1.72 0.66
CA GLU A 26 -11.16 -1.44 1.16
C GLU A 26 -11.58 0.02 0.90
N GLU A 27 -10.66 0.96 1.11
CA GLU A 27 -10.92 2.39 0.86
C GLU A 27 -11.10 2.68 -0.63
N HIS A 28 -10.27 2.08 -1.50
CA HIS A 28 -10.45 2.17 -2.96
C HIS A 28 -11.80 1.61 -3.40
N VAL A 29 -12.15 0.40 -2.96
CA VAL A 29 -13.45 -0.23 -3.29
C VAL A 29 -14.62 0.60 -2.77
N ARG A 30 -14.49 1.23 -1.60
CA ARG A 30 -15.51 2.15 -1.07
C ARG A 30 -15.74 3.35 -1.99
N LEU A 31 -14.68 3.86 -2.63
CA LEU A 31 -14.72 5.04 -3.50
C LEU A 31 -15.20 4.73 -4.92
N VAL A 32 -14.73 3.63 -5.54
CA VAL A 32 -15.00 3.33 -6.96
C VAL A 32 -15.90 2.11 -7.19
N GLN A 33 -16.21 1.34 -6.15
CA GLN A 33 -17.12 0.18 -6.18
C GLN A 33 -16.71 -0.97 -7.12
N ASP A 34 -15.40 -1.16 -7.35
CA ASP A 34 -14.84 -2.11 -8.35
C ASP A 34 -14.57 -3.54 -7.83
N ARG A 35 -15.05 -3.87 -6.62
CA ARG A 35 -15.08 -5.22 -6.03
C ARG A 35 -13.73 -5.94 -5.92
N ILE A 36 -12.62 -5.20 -5.95
CA ILE A 36 -11.27 -5.75 -5.72
C ILE A 36 -11.21 -6.40 -4.33
N LYS A 37 -10.51 -7.54 -4.21
CA LYS A 37 -10.31 -8.26 -2.95
C LYS A 37 -8.83 -8.36 -2.63
N PHE A 38 -8.45 -7.90 -1.44
CA PHE A 38 -7.10 -8.01 -0.93
C PHE A 38 -6.70 -9.47 -0.68
N ASN A 39 -5.53 -9.89 -1.16
CA ASN A 39 -4.91 -11.18 -0.81
C ASN A 39 -3.76 -10.98 0.18
N LYS A 40 -2.72 -10.21 -0.20
CA LYS A 40 -1.55 -9.92 0.63
C LYS A 40 -0.74 -8.74 0.09
N VAL A 41 0.05 -8.09 0.95
CA VAL A 41 1.17 -7.24 0.50
C VAL A 41 2.34 -8.15 0.13
N VAL A 42 2.91 -7.95 -1.06
CA VAL A 42 4.05 -8.74 -1.57
C VAL A 42 5.36 -7.97 -1.57
N ARG A 43 5.30 -6.65 -1.58
CA ARG A 43 6.46 -5.76 -1.51
C ARG A 43 6.03 -4.43 -0.92
N THR A 44 6.93 -3.79 -0.20
CA THR A 44 6.73 -2.43 0.29
C THR A 44 8.01 -1.64 0.11
N GLU A 45 7.85 -0.34 -0.16
CA GLU A 45 8.92 0.64 -0.21
C GLU A 45 8.48 1.83 0.64
N SER A 46 9.42 2.47 1.33
CA SER A 46 9.18 3.68 2.09
C SER A 46 10.01 4.81 1.51
N ASP A 47 9.38 5.95 1.26
CA ASP A 47 10.14 7.18 1.07
C ASP A 47 10.51 7.69 2.47
N ASP A 48 11.79 7.63 2.81
CA ASP A 48 12.33 8.39 3.93
C ASP A 48 12.12 9.87 3.59
N GLU A 49 11.42 10.59 4.45
CA GLU A 49 11.19 12.04 4.40
C GLU A 49 10.03 12.55 3.52
N SER A 50 8.81 12.45 4.05
CA SER A 50 7.80 13.49 3.84
C SER A 50 7.70 14.35 5.11
N GLU A 51 7.54 15.67 4.98
CA GLU A 51 7.32 16.60 6.12
C GLU A 51 6.11 16.20 7.00
N LEU A 52 5.24 15.31 6.51
CA LEU A 52 3.99 14.89 7.15
C LEU A 52 4.02 13.45 7.73
N GLY A 53 5.04 12.64 7.46
CA GLY A 53 5.08 11.24 7.88
C GLY A 53 5.92 10.34 6.96
N VAL A 54 5.70 9.02 7.05
CA VAL A 54 6.31 8.05 6.13
C VAL A 54 5.33 7.75 5.01
N LEU A 55 5.72 7.98 3.77
CA LEU A 55 4.95 7.53 2.61
C LEU A 55 5.32 6.08 2.32
N LEU A 56 4.32 5.21 2.38
CA LEU A 56 4.47 3.79 2.12
C LEU A 56 3.89 3.44 0.76
N HIS A 57 4.74 2.92 -0.10
CA HIS A 57 4.37 2.32 -1.37
C HIS A 57 4.15 0.84 -1.10
N LEU A 58 2.91 0.38 -1.28
CA LEU A 58 2.49 -0.99 -1.04
C LEU A 58 2.18 -1.65 -2.37
N PHE A 59 2.86 -2.75 -2.67
CA PHE A 59 2.56 -3.61 -3.80
C PHE A 59 1.71 -4.77 -3.29
N ILE A 60 0.48 -4.81 -3.77
CA ILE A 60 -0.59 -5.66 -3.27
C ILE A 60 -0.91 -6.70 -4.33
N ASP A 61 -0.95 -7.95 -3.90
CA ASP A 61 -1.59 -9.04 -4.61
C ASP A 61 -3.08 -9.04 -4.23
N ALA A 62 -3.94 -9.03 -5.23
CA ALA A 62 -5.38 -8.93 -5.08
C ALA A 62 -6.11 -9.71 -6.18
N THR A 63 -7.37 -10.00 -5.94
CA THR A 63 -8.29 -10.49 -6.97
C THR A 63 -9.12 -9.32 -7.47
N ASN A 64 -9.10 -9.04 -8.78
CA ASN A 64 -9.85 -7.95 -9.39
C ASN A 64 -11.37 -8.25 -9.44
N GLY A 65 -12.17 -7.27 -9.89
CA GLY A 65 -13.63 -7.42 -10.00
C GLY A 65 -14.11 -8.56 -10.90
N ASP A 66 -13.27 -9.04 -11.82
CA ASP A 66 -13.54 -10.18 -12.70
C ASP A 66 -13.15 -11.53 -12.07
N GLY A 67 -12.64 -11.54 -10.84
CA GLY A 67 -12.20 -12.75 -10.17
C GLY A 67 -10.80 -13.24 -10.58
N LYS A 68 -9.99 -12.40 -11.24
CA LYS A 68 -8.63 -12.75 -11.69
C LYS A 68 -7.58 -12.17 -10.76
N ASP A 69 -6.47 -12.88 -10.62
CA ASP A 69 -5.30 -12.37 -9.90
C ASP A 69 -4.74 -11.13 -10.61
N ALA A 70 -4.47 -10.09 -9.82
CA ALA A 70 -3.99 -8.80 -10.27
C ALA A 70 -3.09 -8.18 -9.20
N LYS A 71 -2.14 -7.35 -9.64
CA LYS A 71 -1.28 -6.60 -8.74
C LYS A 71 -1.64 -5.12 -8.78
N TYR A 72 -1.55 -4.49 -7.63
CA TYR A 72 -1.82 -3.07 -7.46
C TYR A 72 -0.71 -2.40 -6.68
N LYS A 73 -0.47 -1.13 -6.99
CA LYS A 73 0.34 -0.23 -6.19
C LYS A 73 -0.61 0.71 -5.45
N ALA A 74 -0.48 0.75 -4.13
CA ALA A 74 -1.12 1.74 -3.28
C ALA A 74 -0.04 2.64 -2.66
N VAL A 75 -0.30 3.95 -2.60
CA VAL A 75 0.53 4.89 -1.85
C VAL A 75 -0.30 5.39 -0.68
N ALA A 76 0.15 5.08 0.54
CA ALA A 76 -0.52 5.47 1.76
C ALA A 76 0.40 6.34 2.61
N ASP A 77 -0.12 7.45 3.14
CA ASP A 77 0.59 8.23 4.14
C ASP A 77 0.35 7.64 5.53
N GLN A 78 1.45 7.27 6.18
CA GLN A 78 1.44 6.94 7.59
C GLN A 78 1.85 8.19 8.36
N ILE A 79 0.87 9.09 8.58
CA ILE A 79 1.04 10.21 9.51
C ILE A 79 1.18 9.63 10.92
N ARG A 80 2.18 10.08 11.68
CA ARG A 80 2.44 9.65 13.05
C ARG A 80 1.18 9.79 13.91
N GLY A 81 0.53 8.67 14.22
CA GLY A 81 -0.34 8.39 15.37
C GLY A 81 -1.60 9.24 15.62
N ILE A 82 -1.80 10.37 14.92
CA ILE A 82 -2.85 11.34 15.27
C ILE A 82 -4.00 11.35 14.24
N TYR A 83 -3.79 10.84 13.02
CA TYR A 83 -4.77 10.85 11.94
C TYR A 83 -4.95 9.46 11.31
N LYS A 84 -6.13 9.20 10.74
CA LYS A 84 -6.37 8.00 9.91
C LYS A 84 -5.37 8.03 8.74
N PRO A 85 -4.84 6.87 8.29
CA PRO A 85 -4.04 6.83 7.08
C PRO A 85 -4.85 7.41 5.92
N GLY A 86 -4.20 8.14 5.02
CA GLY A 86 -4.77 8.58 3.75
C GLY A 86 -4.31 7.68 2.61
N LEU A 87 -5.17 7.56 1.60
CA LEU A 87 -4.88 6.81 0.38
C LEU A 87 -4.62 7.83 -0.71
N LEU A 88 -3.35 8.02 -1.06
CA LEU A 88 -2.93 9.03 -2.03
C LEU A 88 -3.07 8.53 -3.46
N GLU A 89 -2.79 7.25 -3.68
CA GLU A 89 -2.85 6.64 -5.00
C GLU A 89 -3.23 5.15 -4.90
N PHE A 90 -4.03 4.67 -5.84
CA PHE A 90 -4.29 3.24 -6.05
C PHE A 90 -4.36 2.96 -7.55
N LYS A 91 -3.44 2.15 -8.09
CA LYS A 91 -3.36 1.84 -9.52
C LYS A 91 -2.86 0.42 -9.80
N PRO A 92 -3.15 -0.16 -10.97
CA PRO A 92 -2.56 -1.44 -11.37
C PRO A 92 -1.02 -1.39 -11.37
N ALA A 93 -0.39 -2.48 -10.95
CA ALA A 93 1.06 -2.68 -11.00
C ALA A 93 1.38 -3.84 -11.95
N ASN A 94 2.31 -3.64 -12.88
CA ASN A 94 2.82 -4.70 -13.76
C ASN A 94 3.97 -5.46 -13.07
#